data_AF-A0A651H7G6-F1
#
_entry.id   AF-A0A651H7G6-F1
#
_cell.length_a   1.000
_cell.length_b   1.000
_cell.length_c   1.000
_cell.angle_alpha   90.00
_cell.angle_beta   90.00
_cell.angle_gamma   90.00
#
_symmetry.space_group_name_H-M   'P 1'
#
loop_
_entity.id
_entity.type
_entity.pdbx_description
1 polymer ?
#
loop_
_entity_poly.entity_id
_entity_poly.type
_entity_poly.pdbx_seq_one_letter_code
_entity_poly.pdbx_strand_id
1 'polypeptide(L)'
;MSDLLTHWAIMDDAVRIAERDTSVEPILKEVLREQEMPVRLGAICRQGARWIPQILPAARAAWESGNDWESAARRLGFALGGILHFPADLFMKPLLRSFGREWAADHPEHGKPGQHPKRFSPIREISAYYDCHVFREVYLAGEEGPFSRFLTAHNPTAPGQALEAFIRALFQRALLSSHTLAPPHEDFEGWLDTLLDRVQPLYIDIDLYSRVFTSPDPAKTKDYRVTTDFYRASDPVVRLARGLQRNHHDPLPPIESAIAEEANQGGYGRAVALAVRCLRHTSSWWRGDAPDFPDVTQG
;
A
#
# COMPACT_ATOMS: atom_id res chain seq x y z
N MET A 1 8.48 -7.04 -2.38
CA MET A 1 7.26 -6.19 -2.35
C MET A 1 7.60 -4.89 -3.04
N SER A 2 7.19 -4.73 -4.30
CA SER A 2 7.26 -3.44 -4.99
C SER A 2 5.99 -2.66 -4.68
N ASP A 3 6.06 -1.34 -4.57
CA ASP A 3 4.90 -0.44 -4.46
C ASP A 3 4.15 -0.48 -3.12
N LEU A 4 4.84 -0.71 -2.00
CA LEU A 4 4.21 -0.75 -0.67
C LEU A 4 3.49 0.56 -0.36
N LEU A 5 4.12 1.71 -0.64
CA LEU A 5 3.53 3.01 -0.31
C LEU A 5 2.36 3.35 -1.22
N THR A 6 2.44 3.02 -2.51
CA THR A 6 1.33 3.22 -3.45
C THR A 6 0.08 2.44 -3.03
N HIS A 7 0.23 1.19 -2.58
CA HIS A 7 -0.89 0.39 -2.10
C HIS A 7 -1.52 0.98 -0.82
N TRP A 8 -0.69 1.37 0.16
CA TRP A 8 -1.19 2.03 1.36
C TRP A 8 -1.84 3.37 1.04
N ALA A 9 -1.27 4.16 0.13
CA ALA A 9 -1.81 5.46 -0.26
C ALA A 9 -3.21 5.33 -0.88
N ILE A 10 -3.38 4.39 -1.82
CA ILE A 10 -4.68 4.08 -2.44
C ILE A 10 -5.69 3.63 -1.38
N MET A 11 -5.26 2.77 -0.45
CA MET A 11 -6.07 2.30 0.66
C MET A 11 -6.50 3.46 1.58
N ASP A 12 -5.54 4.26 2.08
CA ASP A 12 -5.79 5.36 3.01
C ASP A 12 -6.69 6.44 2.38
N ASP A 13 -6.53 6.74 1.08
CA ASP A 13 -7.42 7.65 0.36
C ASP A 13 -8.84 7.08 0.19
N ALA A 14 -8.96 5.78 -0.10
CA ALA A 14 -10.26 5.12 -0.18
C ALA A 14 -10.98 5.11 1.19
N VAL A 15 -10.25 4.83 2.29
CA VAL A 15 -10.77 4.88 3.66
C VAL A 15 -11.23 6.29 4.00
N ARG A 16 -10.43 7.32 3.69
CA ARG A 16 -10.78 8.72 3.94
C ARG A 16 -12.07 9.14 3.24
N ILE A 17 -12.31 8.65 2.03
CA ILE A 17 -13.57 8.88 1.30
C ILE A 17 -14.71 8.07 1.94
N ALA A 18 -14.47 6.79 2.24
CA ALA A 18 -15.45 5.89 2.83
C ALA A 18 -16.03 6.41 4.15
N GLU A 19 -15.21 7.08 5.00
CA GLU A 19 -15.67 7.74 6.23
C GLU A 19 -16.84 8.71 5.96
N ARG A 20 -16.83 9.42 4.83
CA ARG A 20 -17.86 10.40 4.43
C ARG A 20 -18.95 9.82 3.54
N ASP A 21 -18.79 8.59 3.09
CA ASP A 21 -19.69 7.92 2.15
C ASP A 21 -20.84 7.22 2.88
N THR A 22 -22.07 7.72 2.76
CA THR A 22 -23.25 7.13 3.44
C THR A 22 -23.64 5.75 2.91
N SER A 23 -23.14 5.33 1.75
CA SER A 23 -23.39 3.99 1.21
C SER A 23 -22.47 2.91 1.79
N VAL A 24 -21.39 3.31 2.46
CA VAL A 24 -20.51 2.38 3.18
C VAL A 24 -21.10 2.07 4.54
N GLU A 25 -21.16 0.78 4.87
CA GLU A 25 -21.72 0.28 6.12
C GLU A 25 -20.98 0.85 7.34
N PRO A 26 -21.67 1.40 8.36
CA PRO A 26 -21.04 1.99 9.53
C PRO A 26 -20.02 1.09 10.23
N ILE A 27 -20.30 -0.21 10.34
CA ILE A 27 -19.37 -1.14 11.00
C ILE A 27 -18.07 -1.34 10.22
N LEU A 28 -18.13 -1.28 8.88
CA LEU A 28 -16.92 -1.37 8.08
C LEU A 28 -16.07 -0.12 8.25
N LYS A 29 -16.68 1.07 8.37
CA LYS A 29 -15.94 2.32 8.68
C LYS A 29 -15.24 2.24 10.03
N GLU A 30 -15.95 1.79 11.06
CA GLU A 30 -15.41 1.60 12.41
C GLU A 30 -14.19 0.66 12.38
N VAL A 31 -14.31 -0.48 11.70
CA VAL A 31 -13.19 -1.42 11.54
C VAL A 31 -12.04 -0.83 10.74
N LEU A 32 -12.30 -0.11 9.64
CA LEU A 32 -11.25 0.56 8.85
C LEU A 32 -10.45 1.55 9.70
N ARG A 33 -11.13 2.28 10.61
CA ARG A 33 -10.52 3.25 11.52
C ARG A 33 -9.75 2.58 12.66
N GLU A 34 -10.34 1.59 13.31
CA GLU A 34 -9.81 1.02 14.56
C GLU A 34 -8.83 -0.14 14.33
N GLN A 35 -8.89 -0.78 13.17
CA GLN A 35 -8.02 -1.88 12.78
C GLN A 35 -7.03 -1.45 11.69
N GLU A 36 -6.50 -0.24 11.80
CA GLU A 36 -5.59 0.40 10.84
C GLU A 36 -4.42 -0.52 10.43
N MET A 37 -3.76 -1.17 11.39
CA MET A 37 -2.63 -2.07 11.12
C MET A 37 -3.05 -3.37 10.40
N PRO A 38 -4.06 -4.12 10.86
CA PRO A 38 -4.63 -5.22 10.08
C PRO A 38 -5.04 -4.84 8.65
N VAL A 39 -5.69 -3.68 8.47
CA VAL A 39 -6.10 -3.18 7.15
C VAL A 39 -4.87 -2.92 6.26
N ARG A 40 -3.86 -2.22 6.77
CA ARG A 40 -2.61 -1.98 6.04
C ARG A 40 -1.88 -3.26 5.68
N LEU A 41 -1.87 -4.25 6.58
CA LEU A 41 -1.26 -5.54 6.32
C LEU A 41 -2.01 -6.29 5.21
N GLY A 42 -3.35 -6.25 5.21
CA GLY A 42 -4.17 -6.80 4.14
C GLY A 42 -3.91 -6.11 2.80
N ALA A 43 -3.76 -4.78 2.79
CA ALA A 43 -3.55 -3.95 1.59
C ALA A 43 -2.25 -4.24 0.84
N ILE A 44 -1.30 -4.93 1.48
CA ILE A 44 -0.02 -5.34 0.88
C ILE A 44 0.13 -6.86 0.80
N CYS A 45 -0.86 -7.61 1.29
CA CYS A 45 -0.83 -9.06 1.26
C CYS A 45 -1.30 -9.56 -0.12
N ARG A 46 -0.50 -10.44 -0.70
CA ARG A 46 -0.78 -11.03 -2.01
C ARG A 46 -1.82 -12.14 -1.92
N GLN A 47 -2.32 -12.56 -3.09
CA GLN A 47 -3.24 -13.68 -3.24
C GLN A 47 -4.58 -13.49 -2.50
N GLY A 48 -5.08 -12.25 -2.44
CA GLY A 48 -6.40 -11.90 -1.87
C GLY A 48 -7.51 -12.87 -2.26
N ALA A 49 -7.58 -13.23 -3.55
CA ALA A 49 -8.54 -14.17 -4.10
C ALA A 49 -8.58 -15.55 -3.42
N ARG A 50 -7.50 -15.99 -2.76
CA ARG A 50 -7.47 -17.30 -2.06
C ARG A 50 -8.03 -17.22 -0.65
N TRP A 51 -7.76 -16.12 0.06
CA TRP A 51 -8.02 -16.03 1.49
C TRP A 51 -9.20 -15.12 1.84
N ILE A 52 -9.51 -14.09 1.04
CA ILE A 52 -10.68 -13.21 1.26
C ILE A 52 -12.01 -14.00 1.29
N PRO A 53 -12.27 -14.94 0.35
CA PRO A 53 -13.51 -15.74 0.37
C PRO A 53 -13.69 -16.61 1.63
N GLN A 54 -12.61 -16.85 2.38
CA GLN A 54 -12.64 -17.63 3.61
C GLN A 54 -12.73 -16.73 4.84
N ILE A 55 -11.88 -15.68 4.89
CA ILE A 55 -11.77 -14.80 6.06
C ILE A 55 -13.01 -13.91 6.19
N LEU A 56 -13.52 -13.35 5.09
CA LEU A 56 -14.61 -12.38 5.16
C LEU A 56 -15.93 -13.00 5.65
N PRO A 57 -16.42 -14.15 5.12
CA PRO A 57 -17.61 -14.81 5.67
C PRO A 57 -17.41 -15.28 7.12
N ALA A 58 -16.23 -15.79 7.46
CA ALA A 58 -15.93 -16.22 8.83
C ALA A 58 -15.94 -15.03 9.81
N ALA A 59 -15.42 -13.87 9.40
CA ALA A 59 -15.45 -12.66 10.21
C ALA A 59 -16.88 -12.15 10.43
N ARG A 60 -17.74 -12.18 9.39
CA ARG A 60 -19.16 -11.84 9.50
C ARG A 60 -19.90 -12.77 10.46
N ALA A 61 -19.75 -14.08 10.31
CA ALA A 61 -20.39 -15.06 11.18
C ALA A 61 -19.95 -14.91 12.65
N ALA A 62 -18.65 -14.67 12.88
CA ALA A 62 -18.14 -14.39 14.23
C ALA A 62 -18.77 -13.11 14.81
N TRP A 63 -18.85 -12.04 14.00
CA TRP A 63 -19.47 -10.77 14.38
C TRP A 63 -20.94 -10.94 14.80
N GLU A 64 -21.73 -11.63 13.97
CA GLU A 64 -23.16 -11.90 14.23
C GLU A 64 -23.38 -12.78 15.47
N SER A 65 -22.42 -13.67 15.79
CA SER A 65 -22.50 -14.52 16.97
C SER A 65 -22.22 -13.79 18.29
N GLY A 66 -21.65 -12.58 18.24
CA GLY A 66 -21.25 -11.81 19.42
C GLY A 66 -20.03 -12.37 20.18
N ASN A 67 -19.41 -13.45 19.70
CA ASN A 67 -18.23 -14.05 20.31
C ASN A 67 -16.94 -13.44 19.74
N ASP A 68 -16.01 -13.05 20.62
CA ASP A 68 -14.65 -12.59 20.25
C ASP A 68 -14.65 -11.47 19.19
N TRP A 69 -15.36 -10.38 19.49
CA TRP A 69 -15.50 -9.22 18.61
C TRP A 69 -14.15 -8.65 18.14
N GLU A 70 -13.12 -8.70 18.99
CA GLU A 70 -11.79 -8.16 18.69
C GLU A 70 -11.07 -9.00 17.62
N SER A 71 -11.15 -10.32 17.71
CA SER A 71 -10.63 -11.22 16.67
C SER A 71 -11.41 -11.08 15.37
N ALA A 72 -12.74 -10.96 15.45
CA ALA A 72 -13.59 -10.72 14.28
C ALA A 72 -13.24 -9.39 13.59
N ALA A 73 -13.07 -8.30 14.36
CA ALA A 73 -12.67 -6.99 13.86
C ALA A 73 -11.31 -7.03 13.15
N ARG A 74 -10.29 -7.66 13.76
CA ARG A 74 -8.96 -7.79 13.15
C ARG A 74 -9.00 -8.56 11.83
N ARG A 75 -9.73 -9.68 11.79
CA ARG A 75 -9.91 -10.49 10.57
C ARG A 75 -10.65 -9.71 9.48
N LEU A 76 -11.70 -8.99 9.87
CA LEU A 76 -12.45 -8.13 8.97
C LEU A 76 -11.56 -7.01 8.41
N GLY A 77 -10.80 -6.32 9.26
CA GLY A 77 -9.85 -5.29 8.85
C GLY A 77 -8.84 -5.82 7.84
N PHE A 78 -8.23 -6.98 8.12
CA PHE A 78 -7.32 -7.64 7.18
C PHE A 78 -7.99 -7.99 5.83
N ALA A 79 -9.24 -8.49 5.85
CA ALA A 79 -10.02 -8.75 4.64
C ALA A 79 -10.32 -7.47 3.84
N LEU A 80 -10.75 -6.40 4.50
CA LEU A 80 -10.99 -5.10 3.87
C LEU A 80 -9.72 -4.55 3.22
N GLY A 81 -8.58 -4.67 3.91
CA GLY A 81 -7.28 -4.36 3.34
C GLY A 81 -7.02 -5.11 2.03
N GLY A 82 -7.22 -6.43 2.01
CA GLY A 82 -7.05 -7.23 0.79
C GLY A 82 -8.00 -6.88 -0.35
N ILE A 83 -9.23 -6.46 -0.03
CA ILE A 83 -10.18 -5.95 -1.02
C ILE A 83 -9.66 -4.65 -1.64
N LEU A 84 -9.06 -3.76 -0.82
CA LEU A 84 -8.47 -2.50 -1.25
C LEU A 84 -7.13 -2.67 -2.01
N HIS A 85 -6.45 -3.80 -1.80
CA HIS A 85 -5.24 -4.19 -2.56
C HIS A 85 -5.55 -4.45 -4.04
N PHE A 86 -6.67 -5.13 -4.34
CA PHE A 86 -7.02 -5.54 -5.71
C PHE A 86 -7.07 -4.38 -6.72
N PRO A 87 -7.75 -3.25 -6.44
CA PRO A 87 -7.76 -2.09 -7.33
C PRO A 87 -6.38 -1.52 -7.61
N ALA A 88 -5.51 -1.45 -6.60
CA ALA A 88 -4.15 -0.97 -6.78
C ALA A 88 -3.40 -1.83 -7.80
N ASP A 89 -3.42 -3.15 -7.61
CA ASP A 89 -2.77 -4.09 -8.52
C ASP A 89 -3.35 -4.04 -9.95
N LEU A 90 -4.68 -3.94 -10.07
CA LEU A 90 -5.38 -3.89 -11.35
C LEU A 90 -4.89 -2.73 -12.24
N PHE A 91 -4.59 -1.57 -11.65
CA PHE A 91 -4.15 -0.39 -12.41
C PHE A 91 -2.63 -0.20 -12.42
N MET A 92 -1.92 -0.56 -11.35
CA MET A 92 -0.47 -0.34 -11.25
C MET A 92 0.32 -1.36 -12.07
N LYS A 93 -0.07 -2.65 -12.05
CA LYS A 93 0.66 -3.69 -12.81
C LYS A 93 0.68 -3.40 -14.32
N PRO A 94 -0.44 -3.08 -15.00
CA PRO A 94 -0.40 -2.72 -16.42
C PRO A 94 0.43 -1.47 -16.70
N LEU A 95 0.36 -0.47 -15.82
CA LEU A 95 1.13 0.76 -15.96
C LEU A 95 2.63 0.47 -15.91
N LEU A 96 3.09 -0.29 -14.91
CA LEU A 96 4.49 -0.68 -14.79
C LEU A 96 4.95 -1.55 -15.98
N ARG A 97 4.11 -2.50 -16.43
CA ARG A 97 4.38 -3.34 -17.62
C ARG A 97 4.54 -2.51 -18.90
N SER A 98 3.90 -1.34 -18.99
CA SER A 98 4.02 -0.47 -20.18
C SER A 98 5.43 0.10 -20.39
N PHE A 99 6.28 0.09 -19.35
CA PHE A 99 7.64 0.62 -19.39
C PHE A 99 8.72 -0.44 -19.65
N GLY A 100 8.38 -1.73 -19.80
CA GLY A 100 9.39 -2.75 -20.08
C GLY A 100 8.82 -4.12 -20.48
N ARG A 101 9.40 -4.73 -21.52
CA ARG A 101 9.12 -6.12 -21.95
C ARG A 101 9.63 -7.18 -20.95
N GLU A 102 10.44 -6.77 -19.98
CA GLU A 102 11.18 -7.65 -19.07
C GLU A 102 10.51 -7.88 -17.71
N TRP A 103 9.25 -7.46 -17.51
CA TRP A 103 8.51 -7.70 -16.25
C TRP A 103 8.60 -9.15 -15.76
N ALA A 104 8.51 -10.12 -16.68
CA ALA A 104 8.63 -11.54 -16.38
C ALA A 104 10.07 -11.99 -16.06
N ALA A 105 11.09 -11.29 -16.55
CA ALA A 105 12.51 -11.59 -16.29
C ALA A 105 13.01 -10.95 -14.98
N ASP A 106 12.47 -9.79 -14.61
CA ASP A 106 12.86 -9.02 -13.42
C ASP A 106 12.06 -9.38 -12.15
N HIS A 107 11.03 -10.20 -12.28
CA HIS A 107 10.27 -10.73 -11.14
C HIS A 107 10.72 -12.16 -10.86
N PRO A 108 11.57 -12.37 -9.84
CA PRO A 108 12.17 -13.68 -9.56
C PRO A 108 11.20 -14.70 -8.97
N GLU A 109 9.89 -14.47 -9.08
CA GLU A 109 8.84 -15.45 -8.76
C GLU A 109 8.98 -16.72 -9.65
N HIS A 110 9.82 -16.63 -10.69
CA HIS A 110 10.22 -17.74 -11.56
C HIS A 110 11.74 -18.02 -11.59
N GLY A 111 12.53 -17.32 -10.78
CA GLY A 111 13.99 -17.50 -10.70
C GLY A 111 14.37 -18.54 -9.65
N LYS A 112 15.42 -19.34 -9.92
CA LYS A 112 15.97 -20.25 -8.90
C LYS A 112 16.51 -19.41 -7.71
N PRO A 113 16.27 -19.83 -6.45
CA PRO A 113 16.87 -19.19 -5.29
C PRO A 113 18.39 -19.03 -5.46
N GLY A 114 18.93 -17.82 -5.26
CA GLY A 114 20.37 -17.53 -5.38
C GLY A 114 20.84 -17.01 -6.74
N GLN A 115 19.95 -16.87 -7.74
CA GLN A 115 20.25 -16.22 -9.02
C GLN A 115 19.50 -14.91 -9.20
N HIS A 116 19.45 -14.06 -8.17
CA HIS A 116 18.96 -12.70 -8.36
C HIS A 116 20.07 -11.90 -9.07
N PRO A 117 19.89 -11.48 -10.34
CA PRO A 117 20.82 -10.53 -10.89
C PRO A 117 20.78 -9.28 -10.00
N LYS A 118 21.95 -8.86 -9.50
CA LYS A 118 22.15 -7.56 -8.83
C LYS A 118 21.87 -6.36 -9.75
N ARG A 119 21.19 -6.58 -10.89
CA ARG A 119 20.89 -5.53 -11.85
C ARG A 119 19.67 -4.76 -11.36
N PHE A 120 19.89 -3.47 -11.27
CA PHE A 120 18.87 -2.45 -11.08
C PHE A 120 17.80 -2.60 -12.17
N SER A 121 16.64 -3.14 -11.81
CA SER A 121 15.51 -3.24 -12.74
C SER A 121 14.88 -1.85 -12.91
N PRO A 122 14.63 -1.37 -14.15
CA PRO A 122 13.90 -0.14 -14.40
C PRO A 122 12.55 -0.06 -13.66
N ILE A 123 11.90 -1.20 -13.43
CA ILE A 123 10.64 -1.27 -12.69
C ILE A 123 10.81 -0.82 -11.24
N ARG A 124 11.90 -1.23 -10.57
CA ARG A 124 12.19 -0.81 -9.20
C ARG A 124 12.38 0.70 -9.10
N GLU A 125 13.02 1.29 -10.12
CA GLU A 125 13.16 2.74 -10.19
C GLU A 125 11.81 3.42 -10.38
N ILE A 126 11.00 2.98 -11.34
CA ILE A 126 9.65 3.53 -11.58
C ILE A 126 8.79 3.45 -10.32
N SER A 127 8.76 2.28 -9.67
CA SER A 127 8.09 2.08 -8.39
C SER A 127 8.56 3.07 -7.32
N ALA A 128 9.87 3.34 -7.22
CA ALA A 128 10.39 4.34 -6.30
C ALA A 128 9.90 5.77 -6.64
N TYR A 129 9.79 6.12 -7.93
CA TYR A 129 9.20 7.40 -8.34
C TYR A 129 7.73 7.51 -7.96
N TYR A 130 6.95 6.45 -8.14
CA TYR A 130 5.54 6.41 -7.76
C TYR A 130 5.37 6.52 -6.25
N ASP A 131 6.07 5.67 -5.49
CA ASP A 131 6.04 5.65 -4.02
C ASP A 131 6.51 6.99 -3.42
N CYS A 132 7.59 7.59 -3.94
CA CYS A 132 8.01 8.93 -3.51
C CYS A 132 7.03 10.04 -3.90
N HIS A 133 6.30 9.90 -5.01
CA HIS A 133 5.30 10.89 -5.40
C HIS A 133 4.08 10.82 -4.46
N VAL A 134 3.53 9.63 -4.21
CA VAL A 134 2.42 9.47 -3.25
C VAL A 134 2.85 9.80 -1.83
N PHE A 135 4.11 9.56 -1.46
CA PHE A 135 4.61 9.98 -0.16
C PHE A 135 4.58 11.50 0.05
N ARG A 136 4.84 12.29 -1.01
CA ARG A 136 4.67 13.75 -0.96
C ARG A 136 3.21 14.14 -0.92
N GLU A 137 2.39 13.57 -1.80
CA GLU A 137 1.01 14.02 -1.98
C GLU A 137 0.07 13.53 -0.89
N VAL A 138 0.18 12.25 -0.51
CA VAL A 138 -0.72 11.55 0.41
C VAL A 138 -0.22 11.62 1.83
N TYR A 139 1.07 11.39 2.05
CA TYR A 139 1.65 11.41 3.39
C TYR A 139 2.25 12.76 3.77
N LEU A 140 2.09 13.79 2.93
CA LEU A 140 2.57 15.15 3.17
C LEU A 140 4.06 15.17 3.56
N ALA A 141 4.86 14.35 2.89
CA ALA A 141 6.28 14.17 3.22
C ALA A 141 6.55 13.75 4.68
N GLY A 142 5.63 12.97 5.27
CA GLY A 142 5.71 12.43 6.63
C GLY A 142 5.06 13.31 7.70
N GLU A 143 4.27 14.31 7.31
CA GLU A 143 3.41 15.05 8.24
C GLU A 143 2.09 14.31 8.55
N GLU A 144 1.67 13.43 7.65
CA GLU A 144 0.49 12.57 7.84
C GLU A 144 0.94 11.15 8.25
N GLY A 145 0.19 10.54 9.17
CA GLY A 145 0.39 9.16 9.59
C GLY A 145 0.33 8.16 8.42
N PRO A 146 0.93 6.96 8.55
CA PRO A 146 1.61 6.44 9.75
C PRO A 146 3.04 6.94 9.92
N PHE A 147 3.51 7.80 9.03
CA PHE A 147 4.86 8.29 9.08
C PHE A 147 4.97 9.36 10.16
N SER A 148 6.09 9.35 10.87
CA SER A 148 6.45 10.45 11.73
C SER A 148 7.72 11.09 11.20
N ARG A 149 7.78 12.43 11.28
CA ARG A 149 9.00 13.18 10.96
C ARG A 149 10.23 12.68 11.72
N PHE A 150 10.05 12.04 12.88
CA PHE A 150 11.15 11.40 13.60
C PHE A 150 11.89 10.36 12.75
N LEU A 151 11.17 9.60 11.92
CA LEU A 151 11.75 8.58 11.04
C LEU A 151 12.19 9.13 9.67
N THR A 152 11.75 10.33 9.28
CA THR A 152 11.97 10.88 7.94
C THR A 152 12.79 12.18 7.90
N ALA A 153 13.06 12.79 9.05
CA ALA A 153 13.91 13.97 9.14
C ALA A 153 15.37 13.59 8.90
N HIS A 154 16.01 14.21 7.91
CA HIS A 154 17.45 14.13 7.77
C HIS A 154 18.10 14.76 9.00
N ASN A 155 18.89 13.96 9.74
CA ASN A 155 19.67 14.47 10.84
C ASN A 155 21.16 14.51 10.42
N PRO A 156 21.65 15.64 9.88
CA PRO A 156 23.01 15.74 9.35
C PRO A 156 24.09 15.73 10.43
N THR A 157 23.71 15.76 11.71
CA THR A 157 24.66 15.80 12.82
C THR A 157 25.23 14.41 13.08
N ALA A 158 26.51 14.33 13.49
CA ALA A 158 27.13 13.05 13.83
C ALA A 158 26.37 12.27 14.92
N PRO A 159 25.84 12.89 16.00
CA PRO A 159 24.97 12.20 16.96
C PRO A 159 23.65 11.71 16.36
N GLY A 160 23.07 12.48 15.42
CA GLY A 160 21.87 12.12 14.69
C GLY A 160 22.05 10.89 13.79
N GLN A 161 23.14 10.87 13.03
CA GLN A 161 23.55 9.73 12.22
C GLN A 161 23.81 8.48 13.07
N ALA A 162 24.44 8.64 14.24
CA ALA A 162 24.66 7.55 15.18
C ALA A 162 23.34 7.00 15.76
N LEU A 163 22.39 7.87 16.09
CA LEU A 163 21.04 7.47 16.54
C LEU A 163 20.27 6.75 15.42
N GLU A 164 20.33 7.24 14.18
CA GLU A 164 19.71 6.57 13.03
C GLU A 164 20.31 5.18 12.81
N ALA A 165 21.64 5.04 12.84
CA ALA A 165 22.32 3.76 12.77
C ALA A 165 21.90 2.81 13.90
N PHE A 166 21.77 3.32 15.13
CA PHE A 166 21.30 2.56 16.28
C PHE A 166 19.84 2.10 16.13
N ILE A 167 18.93 2.98 15.68
CA ILE A 167 17.52 2.63 15.44
C ILE A 167 17.40 1.61 14.31
N ARG A 168 18.17 1.76 13.22
CA ARG A 168 18.26 0.76 12.15
C ARG A 168 18.70 -0.59 12.70
N ALA A 169 19.74 -0.62 13.53
CA ALA A 169 20.21 -1.84 14.18
C ALA A 169 19.16 -2.44 15.14
N LEU A 170 18.40 -1.63 15.88
CA LEU A 170 17.30 -2.11 16.72
C LEU A 170 16.14 -2.67 15.90
N PHE A 171 15.76 -2.02 14.80
CA PHE A 171 14.74 -2.55 13.87
C PHE A 171 15.20 -3.87 13.26
N GLN A 172 16.45 -3.94 12.80
CA GLN A 172 17.04 -5.19 12.31
C GLN A 172 16.99 -6.26 13.41
N ARG A 173 17.45 -5.99 14.63
CA ARG A 173 17.40 -6.94 15.75
C ARG A 173 15.98 -7.33 16.14
N ALA A 174 15.01 -6.42 16.08
CA ALA A 174 13.61 -6.71 16.33
C ALA A 174 13.04 -7.64 15.25
N LEU A 175 13.33 -7.38 13.97
CA LEU A 175 12.98 -8.26 12.86
C LEU A 175 13.64 -9.63 12.99
N LEU A 176 14.91 -9.69 13.41
CA LEU A 176 15.62 -10.94 13.73
C LEU A 176 14.95 -11.68 14.90
N SER A 177 14.54 -10.96 15.95
CA SER A 177 13.89 -11.55 17.13
C SER A 177 12.48 -12.06 16.84
N SER A 178 11.82 -11.48 15.83
CA SER A 178 10.53 -11.95 15.32
C SER A 178 10.64 -13.23 14.50
N HIS A 179 11.86 -13.72 14.24
CA HIS A 179 12.11 -15.04 13.65
C HIS A 179 12.67 -16.03 14.68
N THR A 180 12.07 -17.22 14.76
CA THR A 180 12.63 -18.43 15.39
C THR A 180 13.81 -18.98 14.58
N LEU A 181 14.83 -18.16 14.30
CA LEU A 181 16.02 -18.58 13.56
C LEU A 181 17.26 -18.34 14.44
N ALA A 182 17.97 -19.42 14.78
CA ALA A 182 19.22 -19.36 15.52
C ALA A 182 20.38 -19.05 14.55
N PRO A 183 21.04 -17.87 14.65
CA PRO A 183 22.18 -17.57 13.80
C PRO A 183 23.40 -18.41 14.19
N PRO A 184 24.27 -18.79 13.22
CA PRO A 184 25.57 -19.37 13.53
C PRO A 184 26.49 -18.32 14.17
N HIS A 185 27.27 -18.73 15.19
CA HIS A 185 28.15 -17.83 15.95
C HIS A 185 29.40 -17.38 15.17
N GLU A 186 29.82 -18.12 14.15
CA GLU A 186 31.09 -17.92 13.44
C GLU A 186 30.98 -16.95 12.26
N ASP A 187 29.78 -16.77 11.69
CA ASP A 187 29.51 -15.88 10.55
C ASP A 187 28.13 -15.23 10.67
N PHE A 188 27.98 -14.38 11.69
CA PHE A 188 26.74 -13.66 11.93
C PHE A 188 26.42 -12.68 10.78
N GLU A 189 27.42 -12.02 10.21
CA GLU A 189 27.25 -11.05 9.12
C GLU A 189 26.78 -11.72 7.83
N GLY A 190 27.42 -12.82 7.39
CA GLY A 190 26.98 -13.56 6.21
C GLY A 190 25.62 -14.24 6.39
N TRP A 191 25.30 -14.68 7.61
CA TRP A 191 23.95 -15.16 7.94
C TRP A 191 22.91 -14.04 7.86
N LEU A 192 23.23 -12.84 8.36
CA LEU A 192 22.34 -11.68 8.31
C LEU A 192 22.08 -11.25 6.86
N ASP A 193 23.12 -11.20 6.03
CA ASP A 193 23.00 -10.93 4.60
C ASP A 193 22.12 -11.97 3.91
N THR A 194 22.33 -13.26 4.20
CA THR A 194 21.51 -14.35 3.66
C THR A 194 20.05 -14.26 4.11
N LEU A 195 19.80 -13.88 5.36
CA LEU A 195 18.47 -13.70 5.89
C LEU A 195 17.77 -12.51 5.21
N LEU A 196 18.46 -11.39 5.07
CA LEU A 196 17.95 -10.21 4.36
C LEU A 196 17.63 -10.56 2.91
N ASP A 197 18.53 -11.26 2.21
CA ASP A 197 18.31 -11.70 0.83
C ASP A 197 17.13 -12.67 0.68
N ARG A 198 16.90 -13.54 1.66
CA ARG A 198 15.86 -14.60 1.58
C ARG A 198 14.50 -14.18 2.13
N VAL A 199 14.48 -13.49 3.26
CA VAL A 199 13.25 -13.20 4.02
C VAL A 199 12.68 -11.85 3.62
N GLN A 200 13.54 -10.86 3.38
CA GLN A 200 13.10 -9.51 3.03
C GLN A 200 14.06 -8.87 2.03
N PRO A 201 14.22 -9.44 0.81
CA PRO A 201 15.00 -8.77 -0.22
C PRO A 201 14.37 -7.40 -0.42
N LEU A 202 15.10 -6.36 -0.02
CA LEU A 202 14.65 -4.97 -0.14
C LEU A 202 14.44 -4.74 -1.63
N TYR A 203 13.17 -4.80 -2.05
CA TYR A 203 12.81 -4.79 -3.45
C TYR A 203 13.30 -3.50 -4.11
N ILE A 204 13.33 -2.40 -3.34
CA ILE A 204 13.88 -1.10 -3.70
C ILE A 204 14.97 -0.76 -2.69
N ASP A 205 16.10 -0.33 -3.21
CA ASP A 205 17.23 0.17 -2.42
C ASP A 205 16.85 1.48 -1.69
N ILE A 206 17.25 1.62 -0.43
CA ILE A 206 17.03 2.84 0.36
C ILE A 206 17.74 4.02 -0.29
N ASP A 207 18.92 3.82 -0.89
CA ASP A 207 19.65 4.88 -1.58
C ASP A 207 18.89 5.38 -2.82
N LEU A 208 18.22 4.47 -3.52
CA LEU A 208 17.33 4.83 -4.62
C LEU A 208 16.15 5.68 -4.11
N TYR A 209 15.48 5.26 -3.04
CA TYR A 209 14.39 6.03 -2.43
C TYR A 209 14.84 7.43 -2.01
N SER A 210 15.94 7.51 -1.27
CA SER A 210 16.52 8.77 -0.78
C SER A 210 16.84 9.72 -1.93
N ARG A 211 17.47 9.21 -3.00
CA ARG A 211 17.79 10.00 -4.20
C ARG A 211 16.54 10.52 -4.90
N VAL A 212 15.57 9.65 -5.18
CA VAL A 212 14.32 10.00 -5.88
C VAL A 212 13.46 10.96 -5.04
N PHE A 213 13.47 10.81 -3.72
CA PHE A 213 12.75 11.71 -2.83
C PHE A 213 13.41 13.09 -2.73
N THR A 214 14.72 13.16 -2.55
CA THR A 214 15.42 14.42 -2.31
C THR A 214 15.63 15.23 -3.59
N SER A 215 15.95 14.55 -4.71
CA SER A 215 16.28 15.19 -5.98
C SER A 215 15.79 14.34 -7.16
N PRO A 216 14.46 14.25 -7.39
CA PRO A 216 13.91 13.48 -8.51
C PRO A 216 14.41 14.04 -9.84
N ASP A 217 14.78 13.16 -10.76
CA ASP A 217 15.14 13.57 -12.12
C ASP A 217 13.87 14.00 -12.88
N PRO A 218 13.77 15.26 -13.36
CA PRO A 218 12.60 15.73 -14.09
C PRO A 218 12.35 14.97 -15.40
N ALA A 219 13.41 14.52 -16.08
CA ALA A 219 13.29 13.73 -17.30
C ALA A 219 12.66 12.37 -16.98
N LYS A 220 13.14 11.68 -15.94
CA LYS A 220 12.53 10.41 -15.49
C LYS A 220 11.11 10.59 -14.96
N THR A 221 10.83 11.68 -14.26
CA THR A 221 9.46 12.01 -13.80
C THR A 221 8.49 12.08 -14.99
N LYS A 222 8.92 12.69 -16.09
CA LYS A 222 8.16 12.77 -17.34
C LYS A 222 8.09 11.42 -18.06
N ASP A 223 9.23 10.75 -18.22
CA ASP A 223 9.33 9.49 -18.96
C ASP A 223 8.53 8.37 -18.29
N TYR A 224 8.55 8.31 -16.96
CA TYR A 224 7.74 7.39 -16.14
C TYR A 224 6.31 7.89 -15.94
N ARG A 225 5.95 9.04 -16.51
CA ARG A 225 4.58 9.56 -16.53
C ARG A 225 3.96 9.69 -15.14
N VAL A 226 4.79 10.06 -14.16
CA VAL A 226 4.43 10.10 -12.73
C VAL A 226 3.24 11.03 -12.49
N THR A 227 3.25 12.22 -13.08
CA THR A 227 2.20 13.24 -12.91
C THR A 227 1.16 13.25 -14.04
N THR A 228 1.24 12.29 -14.96
CA THR A 228 0.29 12.17 -16.08
C THR A 228 -0.41 10.83 -16.05
N ASP A 229 0.22 9.70 -16.29
CA ASP A 229 -0.53 8.43 -16.41
C ASP A 229 -0.70 7.72 -15.06
N PHE A 230 0.24 7.94 -14.13
CA PHE A 230 0.16 7.41 -12.77
C PHE A 230 -0.77 8.26 -11.88
N TYR A 231 -0.34 9.46 -11.50
CA TYR A 231 -1.03 10.33 -10.55
C TYR A 231 -1.45 11.64 -11.22
N ARG A 232 -2.76 11.87 -11.38
CA ARG A 232 -3.28 13.16 -11.88
C ARG A 232 -3.96 13.90 -10.74
N ALA A 233 -3.38 15.02 -10.31
CA ALA A 233 -3.99 15.87 -9.28
C ALA A 233 -5.37 16.42 -9.67
N SER A 234 -5.67 16.49 -10.97
CA SER A 234 -6.97 16.91 -11.50
C SER A 234 -8.05 15.84 -11.46
N ASP A 235 -7.71 14.57 -11.20
CA ASP A 235 -8.69 13.48 -11.10
C ASP A 235 -9.71 13.82 -9.99
N PRO A 236 -11.03 13.76 -10.25
CA PRO A 236 -12.05 14.12 -9.28
C PRO A 236 -11.91 13.42 -7.92
N VAL A 237 -11.57 12.13 -7.91
CA VAL A 237 -11.39 11.37 -6.67
C VAL A 237 -10.14 11.80 -5.90
N VAL A 238 -9.08 12.19 -6.62
CA VAL A 238 -7.85 12.71 -5.99
C VAL A 238 -8.15 14.06 -5.35
N ARG A 239 -8.83 14.96 -6.06
CA ARG A 239 -9.26 16.26 -5.51
C ARG A 239 -10.14 16.09 -4.27
N LEU A 240 -11.09 15.16 -4.32
CA LEU A 240 -11.93 14.80 -3.18
C LEU A 240 -11.08 14.33 -1.99
N ALA A 241 -10.20 13.34 -2.18
CA ALA A 241 -9.37 12.78 -1.13
C ALA A 241 -8.44 13.84 -0.48
N ARG A 242 -7.78 14.67 -1.30
CA ARG A 242 -6.88 15.74 -0.82
C ARG A 242 -7.67 16.84 -0.10
N GLY A 243 -8.87 17.17 -0.59
CA GLY A 243 -9.77 18.13 0.05
C GLY A 243 -10.23 17.66 1.43
N LEU A 244 -10.60 16.38 1.55
CA LEU A 244 -10.93 15.75 2.83
C LEU A 244 -9.72 15.70 3.78
N GLN A 245 -8.53 15.41 3.27
CA GLN A 245 -7.34 15.32 4.12
C GLN A 245 -6.99 16.66 4.77
N ARG A 246 -6.94 17.72 3.96
CA ARG A 246 -6.49 19.04 4.42
C ARG A 246 -7.60 19.86 5.08
N ASN A 247 -8.80 19.27 5.23
CA ASN A 247 -10.00 19.96 5.70
C ASN A 247 -10.28 21.25 4.90
N HIS A 248 -10.10 21.22 3.57
CA HIS A 248 -10.35 22.39 2.73
C HIS A 248 -11.84 22.82 2.82
N HIS A 249 -12.07 24.13 2.82
CA HIS A 249 -13.41 24.72 2.80
C HIS A 249 -13.99 24.85 1.39
N ASP A 250 -13.22 24.55 0.34
CA ASP A 250 -13.68 24.62 -1.04
C ASP A 250 -14.73 23.54 -1.32
N PRO A 251 -15.68 23.79 -2.24
CA PRO A 251 -16.65 22.78 -2.65
C PRO A 251 -15.95 21.52 -3.19
N LEU A 252 -16.12 20.41 -2.48
CA LEU A 252 -15.60 19.10 -2.90
C LEU A 252 -16.52 18.49 -3.97
N PRO A 253 -15.97 17.74 -4.94
CA PRO A 253 -16.79 16.97 -5.86
C PRO A 253 -17.72 16.01 -5.09
N PRO A 254 -18.99 15.83 -5.50
CA PRO A 254 -19.84 14.78 -4.93
C PRO A 254 -19.17 13.41 -5.07
N ILE A 255 -19.20 12.59 -4.02
CA ILE A 255 -18.59 11.24 -4.01
C ILE A 255 -19.02 10.44 -5.25
N GLU A 256 -20.30 10.51 -5.60
CA GLU A 256 -20.91 9.78 -6.73
C GLU A 256 -20.30 10.14 -8.06
N SER A 257 -20.05 11.43 -8.27
CA SER A 257 -19.39 11.92 -9.47
C SER A 257 -17.89 11.59 -9.47
N ALA A 258 -17.26 11.61 -8.30
CA ALA A 258 -15.82 11.43 -8.17
C ALA A 258 -15.40 9.97 -8.41
N ILE A 259 -16.24 9.01 -8.02
CA ILE A 259 -15.94 7.58 -8.15
C ILE A 259 -16.57 6.93 -9.38
N ALA A 260 -17.17 7.70 -10.30
CA ALA A 260 -17.67 7.14 -11.55
C ALA A 260 -16.53 6.54 -12.39
N GLU A 261 -16.82 5.50 -13.15
CA GLU A 261 -15.82 4.66 -13.84
C GLU A 261 -14.91 5.47 -14.78
N GLU A 262 -15.49 6.42 -15.51
CA GLU A 262 -14.78 7.25 -16.49
C GLU A 262 -14.34 8.62 -15.94
N ALA A 263 -14.61 8.91 -14.67
CA ALA A 263 -14.32 10.23 -14.09
C ALA A 263 -12.81 10.50 -13.93
N ASN A 264 -11.99 9.46 -13.82
CA ASN A 264 -10.58 9.56 -13.47
C ASN A 264 -9.71 9.01 -14.60
N GLN A 265 -8.63 9.72 -14.94
CA GLN A 265 -7.75 9.37 -16.06
C GLN A 265 -6.42 8.77 -15.58
N GLY A 266 -5.93 9.17 -14.40
CA GLY A 266 -4.73 8.60 -13.79
C GLY A 266 -4.97 7.18 -13.27
N GLY A 267 -3.93 6.33 -13.28
CA GLY A 267 -3.97 5.00 -12.70
C GLY A 267 -4.31 5.04 -11.20
N TYR A 268 -3.72 5.98 -10.46
CA TYR A 268 -3.97 6.19 -9.03
C TYR A 268 -5.44 6.56 -8.77
N GLY A 269 -5.98 7.57 -9.48
CA GLY A 269 -7.37 7.98 -9.34
C GLY A 269 -8.34 6.85 -9.67
N ARG A 270 -8.12 6.12 -10.77
CA ARG A 270 -8.95 4.96 -11.11
C ARG A 270 -8.91 3.87 -10.04
N ALA A 271 -7.74 3.62 -9.44
CA ALA A 271 -7.60 2.65 -8.35
C ALA A 271 -8.37 3.08 -7.10
N VAL A 272 -8.24 4.32 -6.65
CA VAL A 272 -8.99 4.85 -5.49
C VAL A 272 -10.50 4.80 -5.74
N ALA A 273 -10.95 5.23 -6.93
CA ALA A 273 -12.38 5.19 -7.27
C ALA A 273 -12.94 3.76 -7.24
N LEU A 274 -12.23 2.80 -7.83
CA LEU A 274 -12.62 1.39 -7.76
C LEU A 274 -12.59 0.84 -6.34
N ALA A 275 -11.59 1.21 -5.54
CA ALA A 275 -11.48 0.80 -4.14
C ALA A 275 -12.69 1.24 -3.29
N VAL A 276 -13.17 2.48 -3.47
CA VAL A 276 -14.40 2.95 -2.82
C VAL A 276 -15.62 2.15 -3.30
N ARG A 277 -15.73 1.86 -4.60
CA ARG A 277 -16.81 1.01 -5.14
C ARG A 277 -16.76 -0.42 -4.57
N CYS A 278 -15.57 -0.99 -4.39
CA CYS A 278 -15.40 -2.28 -3.73
C CYS A 278 -15.91 -2.24 -2.28
N LEU A 279 -15.61 -1.18 -1.51
CA LEU A 279 -16.15 -1.03 -0.14
C LEU A 279 -17.67 -0.92 -0.11
N ARG A 280 -18.28 -0.21 -1.07
CA ARG A 280 -19.75 -0.16 -1.22
C ARG A 280 -20.33 -1.54 -1.51
N HIS A 281 -19.69 -2.30 -2.40
CA HIS A 281 -20.13 -3.64 -2.70
C HIS A 281 -19.96 -4.58 -1.49
N THR A 282 -18.84 -4.50 -0.75
CA THR A 282 -18.66 -5.22 0.52
C THR A 282 -19.74 -4.84 1.53
N SER A 283 -20.12 -3.56 1.60
CA SER A 283 -21.20 -3.08 2.48
C SER A 283 -22.55 -3.67 2.12
N SER A 284 -22.88 -3.72 0.82
CA SER A 284 -24.09 -4.36 0.29
C SER A 284 -24.13 -5.85 0.66
N TRP A 285 -23.02 -6.56 0.44
CA TRP A 285 -22.89 -7.96 0.83
C TRP A 285 -23.03 -8.14 2.34
N TRP A 286 -22.37 -7.30 3.14
CA TRP A 286 -22.38 -7.36 4.61
C TRP A 286 -23.78 -7.22 5.18
N ARG A 287 -24.63 -6.38 4.59
CA ARG A 287 -26.05 -6.26 4.97
C ARG A 287 -26.92 -7.41 4.48
N GLY A 288 -26.45 -8.20 3.51
CA GLY A 288 -27.23 -9.23 2.82
C GLY A 288 -28.03 -8.71 1.61
N ASP A 289 -27.76 -7.47 1.16
CA ASP A 289 -28.39 -6.87 -0.02
C ASP A 289 -27.80 -7.42 -1.33
N ALA A 290 -26.55 -7.89 -1.29
CA ALA A 290 -25.86 -8.56 -2.40
C ALA A 290 -25.50 -10.01 -2.04
N PRO A 291 -25.69 -10.98 -2.97
CA PRO A 291 -25.39 -12.39 -2.71
C PRO A 291 -23.89 -12.68 -2.65
N ASP A 292 -23.10 -11.94 -3.43
CA ASP A 292 -21.66 -12.15 -3.59
C ASP A 292 -20.86 -11.01 -2.97
N PHE A 293 -19.67 -11.32 -2.43
CA PHE A 293 -18.70 -10.30 -2.02
C PHE A 293 -17.95 -9.77 -3.26
N PRO A 294 -17.22 -8.64 -3.17
CA PRO A 294 -16.56 -8.06 -4.34
C PRO A 294 -15.60 -9.05 -4.99
N ASP A 295 -15.59 -9.07 -6.33
CA ASP A 295 -14.61 -9.84 -7.08
C ASP A 295 -13.21 -9.26 -6.85
N VAL A 296 -12.36 -10.08 -6.24
CA VAL A 296 -10.96 -9.79 -5.91
C VAL A 296 -10.00 -10.66 -6.73
N THR A 297 -10.52 -11.32 -7.78
CA THR A 297 -9.69 -12.12 -8.68
C THR A 297 -8.80 -11.21 -9.52
N GLN A 298 -7.49 -11.35 -9.31
CA GLN A 298 -6.50 -10.71 -10.17
C GLN A 298 -6.39 -11.53 -11.45
N GLY A 299 -6.75 -10.94 -12.59
CA GLY A 299 -6.58 -11.55 -13.92
C GLY A 299 -5.12 -11.78 -14.31
#